data_AF-A0ABD2PZY2-F1
#
_entry.id   AF-A0ABD2PZY2-F1
#
_cell.length_a   1.000
_cell.length_b   1.000
_cell.length_c   1.000
_cell.angle_alpha   90.00
_cell.angle_beta   90.00
_cell.angle_gamma   90.00
#
_symmetry.space_group_name_H-M   'P 1'
#
loop_
_entity.id
_entity.type
_entity.pdbx_description
1 polymer ?
#
loop_
_entity_poly.entity_id
_entity_poly.type
_entity_poly.pdbx_seq_one_letter_code
_entity_poly.pdbx_strand_id
1 'polypeptide(L)'
;MYYPTYHCCTLYPPTGPGLVFIVYPTALSVMPYSAIWSVLFFFMLFLVGIDSQFCTLEGMITAIIDEWPHLFRHRRQWLILALFAVSFFIGLASVTQVS
;
A
#
# COMPACT_ATOMS: atom_id res chain seq x y z
N MET A 1 -4.99 2.69 42.18
CA MET A 1 -5.10 1.30 41.67
C MET A 1 -6.39 1.26 40.85
N TYR A 2 -6.41 1.24 39.52
CA TYR A 2 -5.37 1.27 38.47
C TYR A 2 -5.89 2.14 37.29
N TYR A 3 -5.11 2.62 36.32
CA TYR A 3 -3.67 2.53 36.03
C TYR A 3 -3.27 3.91 35.45
N PRO A 4 -2.20 4.59 35.93
CA PRO A 4 -1.85 5.92 35.44
C PRO A 4 -1.10 5.93 34.10
N THR A 5 -0.94 4.78 33.45
CA THR A 5 -0.09 4.60 32.25
C THR A 5 -0.81 4.83 30.92
N TYR A 6 -2.14 4.86 30.87
CA TYR A 6 -2.89 5.08 29.62
C TYR A 6 -2.84 6.54 29.13
N HIS A 7 -2.68 7.50 30.04
CA HIS A 7 -2.82 8.93 29.76
C HIS A 7 -1.66 9.56 28.98
N CYS A 8 -0.56 8.83 28.77
CA CYS A 8 0.55 9.24 27.89
C CYS A 8 0.45 8.55 26.51
N CYS A 9 0.07 7.26 26.48
CA CYS A 9 -0.08 6.50 25.24
C CYS A 9 -1.22 6.96 24.32
N THR A 10 -2.11 7.83 24.80
CA THR A 10 -3.13 8.51 23.96
C THR A 10 -2.65 9.84 23.36
N LEU A 11 -1.52 10.39 23.81
CA LEU A 11 -0.95 11.65 23.29
C LEU A 11 0.02 11.43 22.12
N TYR A 12 0.60 10.23 22.00
CA TYR A 12 1.28 9.80 20.79
C TYR A 12 0.33 8.89 20.00
N PRO A 13 -0.40 9.41 18.98
CA PRO A 13 -1.16 8.54 18.10
C PRO A 13 -0.20 7.54 17.46
N PRO A 14 -0.55 6.24 17.31
CA PRO A 14 0.37 5.22 16.80
C PRO A 14 0.85 5.60 15.40
N THR A 15 2.05 6.16 15.28
CA THR A 15 2.52 6.74 14.02
C THR A 15 2.79 5.67 12.98
N GLY A 16 2.08 5.74 11.85
CA GLY A 16 2.22 4.80 10.74
C GLY A 16 0.96 3.95 10.53
N PRO A 17 1.09 2.77 9.90
CA PRO A 17 -0.06 1.97 9.45
C PRO A 17 -0.97 1.50 10.60
N GLY A 18 -0.44 1.35 11.81
CA GLY A 18 -1.21 0.98 13.00
C GLY A 18 -2.36 1.95 13.33
N LEU A 19 -2.24 3.24 13.00
CA LEU A 19 -3.35 4.20 13.15
C LEU A 19 -4.53 3.80 12.24
N VAL A 20 -4.23 3.56 10.97
CA VAL A 20 -5.18 3.28 9.89
C VAL A 20 -5.87 1.94 10.09
N PHE A 21 -5.14 0.91 10.52
CA PHE A 21 -5.67 -0.45 10.67
C PHE A 21 -6.27 -0.78 12.05
N ILE A 22 -6.16 0.11 13.05
CA ILE A 22 -6.71 -0.11 14.39
C ILE A 22 -7.73 0.97 14.75
N VAL A 23 -7.36 2.25 14.68
CA VAL A 23 -8.22 3.33 15.20
C VAL A 23 -9.42 3.59 14.28
N TYR A 24 -9.21 3.62 12.97
CA TYR A 24 -10.29 3.84 12.01
C TYR A 24 -11.35 2.73 12.01
N PRO A 25 -11.04 1.42 11.90
CA PRO A 25 -12.09 0.39 11.93
C PRO A 25 -12.88 0.40 13.25
N THR A 26 -12.24 0.70 14.40
CA THR A 26 -12.96 0.90 15.66
C THR A 26 -13.94 2.08 15.59
N ALA A 27 -13.56 3.22 15.00
CA ALA A 27 -14.44 4.37 14.81
C ALA A 27 -15.53 4.16 13.73
N LEU A 28 -15.27 3.37 12.69
CA LEU A 28 -16.28 3.01 11.68
C LEU A 28 -17.31 2.00 12.22
N SER A 29 -16.92 1.17 13.21
CA SER A 29 -17.79 0.16 13.80
C SER A 29 -18.99 0.72 14.57
N VAL A 30 -18.88 1.96 15.10
CA VAL A 30 -19.94 2.62 15.87
C VAL A 30 -20.96 3.38 15.01
N MET A 31 -20.75 3.46 13.69
CA MET A 31 -21.72 4.10 12.78
C MET A 31 -22.82 3.12 12.32
N PRO A 32 -24.07 3.59 12.11
CA PRO A 32 -25.11 2.77 11.50
C PRO A 32 -24.67 2.32 10.09
N TYR A 33 -24.93 1.06 9.75
CA TYR A 33 -24.41 0.38 8.55
C TYR A 33 -22.88 0.23 8.49
N SER A 34 -22.24 0.00 9.65
CA SER A 34 -20.78 -0.17 9.81
C SER A 34 -20.08 -1.08 8.78
N ALA A 35 -20.74 -2.12 8.27
CA ALA A 35 -20.20 -2.99 7.23
C ALA A 35 -19.92 -2.25 5.90
N ILE A 36 -20.83 -1.38 5.47
CA ILE A 36 -20.68 -0.61 4.21
C ILE A 36 -19.54 0.41 4.37
N TRP A 37 -19.52 1.13 5.50
CA TRP A 37 -18.48 2.11 5.81
C TRP A 37 -17.09 1.49 5.91
N SER A 38 -16.98 0.28 6.50
CA SER A 38 -15.72 -0.46 6.58
C SER A 38 -15.21 -0.87 5.19
N VAL A 39 -16.08 -1.40 4.33
CA VAL A 39 -15.71 -1.78 2.96
C VAL A 39 -15.28 -0.57 2.14
N LEU A 40 -16.01 0.54 2.20
CA LEU A 40 -15.66 1.78 1.49
C LEU A 40 -14.30 2.34 1.93
N PHE A 41 -14.00 2.29 3.24
CA PHE A 41 -12.72 2.73 3.78
C PHE A 41 -11.55 1.86 3.31
N PHE A 42 -11.66 0.53 3.42
CA PHE A 42 -10.61 -0.37 2.93
C PHE A 42 -10.46 -0.32 1.40
N PHE A 43 -11.56 -0.16 0.66
CA PHE A 43 -11.51 0.00 -0.80
C PHE A 43 -10.84 1.32 -1.20
N MET A 44 -11.07 2.41 -0.48
CA MET A 44 -10.38 3.68 -0.70
C MET A 44 -8.87 3.57 -0.46
N LEU A 45 -8.45 2.92 0.63
CA LEU A 45 -7.02 2.65 0.89
C LEU A 45 -6.39 1.74 -0.17
N PHE A 46 -7.12 0.72 -0.63
CA PHE A 46 -6.69 -0.18 -1.70
C PHE A 46 -6.53 0.54 -3.04
N LEU A 47 -7.50 1.40 -3.42
CA LEU A 47 -7.41 2.23 -4.61
C LEU A 47 -6.23 3.19 -4.57
N VAL A 48 -5.99 3.88 -3.44
CA VAL A 48 -4.82 4.76 -3.28
C VAL A 48 -3.51 3.97 -3.40
N GLY A 49 -3.46 2.76 -2.83
CA GLY A 49 -2.31 1.86 -2.96
C GLY A 49 -2.06 1.39 -4.39
N ILE A 50 -3.12 1.12 -5.16
CA ILE A 50 -3.02 0.66 -6.56
C ILE A 50 -2.72 1.81 -7.54
N ASP A 51 -3.38 2.96 -7.37
CA ASP A 51 -3.15 4.17 -8.17
C ASP A 51 -1.68 4.62 -8.10
N SER A 52 -1.13 4.69 -6.89
CA SER A 52 0.29 5.00 -6.68
C SER A 52 1.25 3.94 -7.23
N GLN A 53 0.88 2.65 -7.19
CA GLN A 53 1.67 1.58 -7.82
C GLN A 53 1.69 1.71 -9.34
N PHE A 54 0.55 1.97 -9.99
CA PHE A 54 0.49 2.18 -11.44
C PHE A 54 1.28 3.43 -11.85
N CYS A 55 1.11 4.56 -11.16
CA CYS A 55 1.88 5.78 -11.40
C CYS A 55 3.39 5.54 -11.30
N THR A 56 3.84 4.80 -10.27
CA THR A 56 5.25 4.44 -10.09
C THR A 56 5.76 3.58 -11.25
N LEU A 57 5.00 2.55 -11.65
CA LEU A 57 5.37 1.68 -12.76
C LEU A 57 5.42 2.42 -14.10
N GLU A 58 4.44 3.29 -14.40
CA GLU A 58 4.46 4.11 -15.61
C GLU A 58 5.67 5.05 -15.65
N GLY A 59 6.04 5.65 -14.52
CA GLY A 59 7.26 6.44 -14.37
C GLY A 59 8.53 5.63 -14.66
N MET A 60 8.66 4.45 -14.05
CA MET A 60 9.81 3.56 -14.28
C MET A 60 9.91 3.07 -15.73
N ILE A 61 8.78 2.68 -16.34
CA ILE A 61 8.71 2.28 -17.75
C ILE A 61 9.12 3.43 -18.66
N THR A 62 8.67 4.65 -18.36
CA THR A 62 9.02 5.85 -19.15
C THR A 62 10.52 6.13 -19.08
N ALA A 63 11.12 6.10 -17.88
CA ALA A 63 12.56 6.28 -17.71
C ALA A 63 13.40 5.21 -18.46
N ILE A 64 12.98 3.94 -18.43
CA ILE A 64 13.67 2.86 -19.14
C ILE A 64 13.56 3.01 -20.67
N ILE A 65 12.43 3.51 -21.17
CA ILE A 65 12.21 3.76 -22.61
C ILE A 65 12.98 4.99 -23.09
N ASP A 66 13.09 6.03 -22.26
CA ASP A 66 13.83 7.26 -22.58
C ASP A 66 15.34 7.00 -22.73
N GLU A 67 15.91 6.15 -21.86
CA GLU A 67 17.30 5.72 -21.93
C GLU A 67 17.58 4.91 -23.21
N TRP A 68 16.78 3.88 -23.53
CA TRP A 68 17.02 2.94 -24.66
C TRP A 68 15.85 2.90 -25.68
N PRO A 69 15.57 4.01 -26.41
CA PRO A 69 14.35 4.17 -27.21
C PRO A 69 14.26 3.24 -28.42
N HIS A 70 15.40 2.82 -28.99
CA HIS A 70 15.44 2.00 -30.20
C HIS A 70 15.06 0.53 -29.96
N LEU A 71 15.38 -0.04 -28.78
CA LEU A 71 15.16 -1.46 -28.48
C LEU A 71 13.76 -1.74 -27.91
N PHE A 72 13.22 -0.81 -27.11
CA PHE A 72 12.07 -1.09 -26.26
C PHE A 72 10.70 -0.62 -26.78
N ARG A 73 10.67 0.24 -27.80
CA ARG A 73 9.41 0.80 -28.34
C ARG A 73 8.41 -0.26 -28.83
N HIS A 74 8.88 -1.41 -29.32
CA HIS A 74 8.03 -2.50 -29.81
C HIS A 74 7.79 -3.61 -28.75
N ARG A 75 8.47 -3.59 -27.60
CA ARG A 75 8.40 -4.63 -26.56
C ARG A 75 7.88 -4.13 -25.21
N ARG A 76 7.21 -2.97 -25.15
CA ARG A 76 6.66 -2.36 -23.92
C ARG A 76 5.83 -3.34 -23.07
N GLN A 77 5.01 -4.19 -23.68
CA GLN A 77 4.22 -5.21 -22.96
C GLN A 77 5.10 -6.23 -22.21
N TRP A 78 6.20 -6.68 -22.82
CA TRP A 78 7.16 -7.60 -22.19
C TRP A 78 7.95 -6.93 -21.07
N LEU A 79 8.28 -5.64 -21.20
CA LEU A 79 8.91 -4.87 -20.13
C LEU A 79 7.99 -4.74 -18.91
N ILE A 80 6.71 -4.42 -19.13
CA ILE A 80 5.69 -4.34 -18.06
C ILE A 80 5.65 -5.68 -17.31
N LEU A 81 5.50 -6.79 -18.03
CA LEU A 81 5.45 -8.13 -17.44
C LEU A 81 6.73 -8.48 -16.66
N ALA A 82 7.90 -8.16 -17.22
CA ALA A 82 9.19 -8.39 -16.55
C ALA A 82 9.33 -7.58 -15.26
N LEU A 83 8.96 -6.29 -15.26
CA LEU A 83 8.99 -5.43 -14.08
C LEU A 83 8.02 -5.91 -12.99
N PHE A 84 6.79 -6.27 -13.38
CA PHE A 84 5.81 -6.89 -12.47
C PHE A 84 6.36 -8.18 -11.85
N ALA A 85 6.95 -9.08 -12.66
CA ALA A 85 7.54 -10.32 -12.16
C ALA A 85 8.68 -10.04 -11.16
N VAL A 86 9.61 -9.12 -11.47
CA VAL A 86 10.70 -8.75 -10.56
C VAL A 86 10.16 -8.15 -9.26
N SER A 87 9.19 -7.22 -9.31
CA SER A 87 8.55 -6.66 -8.12
C SER A 87 7.83 -7.71 -7.27
N PHE A 88 7.20 -8.71 -7.91
CA PHE A 88 6.55 -9.83 -7.24
C PHE A 88 7.57 -10.71 -6.50
N PHE A 89 8.72 -11.05 -7.13
CA PHE A 89 9.78 -11.81 -6.46
C PHE A 89 10.42 -11.04 -5.29
N ILE A 90 10.62 -9.72 -5.41
CA ILE A 90 11.14 -8.87 -4.33
C ILE A 90 10.13 -8.78 -3.17
N GLY A 91 8.84 -8.63 -3.48
CA GLY A 91 7.77 -8.65 -2.48
C GLY A 91 7.68 -10.00 -1.77
N LEU A 92 7.75 -11.11 -2.53
CA LEU A 92 7.78 -12.47 -1.98
C LEU A 92 8.98 -12.68 -1.05
N ALA A 93 10.18 -12.24 -1.44
CA ALA A 93 11.38 -12.30 -0.59
C ALA A 93 11.24 -11.46 0.69
N SER A 94 10.56 -10.30 0.62
CA SER A 94 10.33 -9.43 1.78
C SER A 94 9.31 -10.02 2.77
N VAL A 95 8.29 -10.73 2.27
CA VAL A 95 7.33 -11.49 3.09
C VAL A 95 7.97 -12.77 3.65
N THR A 96 8.92 -13.36 2.93
CA THR A 96 9.73 -14.51 3.39
C THR A 96 10.81 -14.06 4.37
N GLN A 97 10.38 -13.59 5.54
CA GLN A 97 11.26 -13.39 6.69
C GLN A 97 11.96 -14.72 7.00
N VAL A 98 13.28 -14.68 7.16
CA VAL A 98 14.05 -15.84 7.63
C VAL A 98 13.65 -16.10 9.08
N SER A 99 13.15 -17.30 9.34
CA SER A 99 12.85 -17.87 10.65
C SER A 99 14.11 -18.08 11.49
#